data_AF-A0A7C4J8A3-F1
#
_entry.id   AF-A0A7C4J8A3-F1
#
_cell.length_a   1.000
_cell.length_b   1.000
_cell.length_c   1.000
_cell.angle_alpha   90.00
_cell.angle_beta   90.00
_cell.angle_gamma   90.00
#
_symmetry.space_group_name_H-M   'P 1'
#
loop_
_entity.id
_entity.type
_entity.pdbx_description
1 polymer ?
#
loop_
_entity_poly.entity_id
_entity_poly.type
_entity_poly.pdbx_seq_one_letter_code
_entity_poly.pdbx_strand_id
1 'polypeptide(L)'
;MSIYNARRLQPGAAVVLGVGAALVIVMVSFLPSFSGDFHDFYMAGHLLMTGHSPYEWPRYYSPVWVAVGFAPLALLPERPAYAAYTLISLGGLTVSVWRLTRGQSRALVLLTLGLLWLVQILAGNIDWLLPTALVVPSLAGIWLALAKPQLGWLLVAVLLLRMPRRKAAVSVGAVAVGLGLSYLLGWNVPDLESVRLWNIAPWPWGLLVGGPLAIWSLVRRDRELALGVSLLISPYWQRPSLIAAWPASMRARWLWLAWIALMALVLIENLSLIVGYFPR
;
A
#
# COMPACT_ATOMS: atom_id res chain seq x y z
N MET A 1 9.74 -52.08 2.83
CA MET A 1 10.04 -50.75 2.27
C MET A 1 8.70 -50.05 2.02
N SER A 2 8.20 -49.27 2.98
CA SER A 2 6.99 -48.46 2.82
C SER A 2 7.08 -47.27 3.78
N ILE A 3 7.37 -46.09 3.22
CA ILE A 3 7.50 -44.84 3.97
C ILE A 3 6.67 -43.78 3.22
N TYR A 4 5.34 -43.90 3.30
CA TYR A 4 4.42 -42.78 3.03
C TYR A 4 3.77 -42.39 4.35
N ASN A 5 4.50 -41.57 5.12
CA ASN A 5 3.91 -40.86 6.26
C ASN A 5 3.03 -39.73 5.71
N ALA A 6 1.76 -40.05 5.43
CA ALA A 6 0.74 -39.06 5.19
C ALA A 6 0.57 -38.21 6.45
N ARG A 7 1.25 -37.06 6.50
CA ARG A 7 1.01 -36.05 7.53
C ARG A 7 -0.45 -35.65 7.43
N ARG A 8 -1.28 -36.11 8.38
CA ARG A 8 -2.65 -35.61 8.55
C ARG A 8 -2.58 -34.10 8.56
N LEU A 9 -3.22 -33.46 7.58
CA LEU A 9 -3.44 -32.02 7.60
C LEU A 9 -4.04 -31.67 8.96
N GLN A 10 -3.38 -30.80 9.71
CA GLN A 10 -3.90 -30.36 10.99
C GLN A 10 -5.30 -29.77 10.75
N PRO A 11 -6.33 -30.13 11.52
CA PRO A 11 -7.71 -29.70 11.28
C PRO A 11 -7.86 -28.18 11.15
N GLY A 12 -6.95 -27.39 11.74
CA GLY A 12 -6.89 -25.94 11.56
C GLY A 12 -6.63 -25.48 10.11
N ALA A 13 -5.85 -26.21 9.32
CA ALA A 13 -5.55 -25.82 7.94
C ALA A 13 -6.78 -25.89 7.03
N ALA A 14 -7.58 -26.95 7.17
CA ALA A 14 -8.83 -27.10 6.41
C ALA A 14 -9.84 -25.99 6.74
N VAL A 15 -9.96 -25.62 8.03
CA VAL A 15 -10.84 -24.54 8.46
C VAL A 15 -10.39 -23.19 7.91
N VAL A 16 -9.10 -22.87 7.99
CA VAL A 16 -8.56 -21.61 7.46
C VAL A 16 -8.77 -21.50 5.95
N LEU A 17 -8.52 -22.59 5.21
CA LEU A 17 -8.78 -22.64 3.77
C LEU A 17 -10.26 -22.51 3.45
N GLY A 18 -11.14 -23.16 4.22
CA GLY A 18 -12.59 -23.06 4.06
C GLY A 18 -13.12 -21.65 4.29
N VAL A 19 -12.69 -20.99 5.36
CA VAL A 19 -13.05 -19.59 5.67
C VAL A 19 -12.51 -18.64 4.60
N GLY A 20 -11.26 -18.84 4.16
CA GLY A 20 -10.67 -18.05 3.09
C GLY A 20 -11.45 -18.18 1.78
N ALA A 21 -11.80 -19.41 1.38
CA ALA A 21 -12.59 -19.65 0.18
C ALA A 21 -14.00 -19.04 0.26
N ALA A 22 -14.69 -19.20 1.41
CA ALA A 22 -16.00 -18.58 1.63
C ALA A 22 -15.93 -17.05 1.54
N LEU A 23 -14.88 -16.44 2.12
CA LEU A 23 -14.66 -15.00 2.04
C LEU A 23 -14.42 -14.56 0.59
N VAL A 24 -13.60 -15.28 -0.18
CA VAL A 24 -13.41 -15.00 -1.62
C VAL A 24 -14.75 -15.06 -2.36
N ILE A 25 -15.58 -16.08 -2.13
CA ILE A 25 -16.88 -16.21 -2.81
C ILE A 25 -17.80 -15.02 -2.49
N VAL A 26 -17.89 -14.63 -1.22
CA VAL A 26 -18.65 -13.44 -0.80
C VAL A 26 -18.09 -12.21 -1.51
N MET A 27 -16.78 -12.01 -1.49
CA MET A 27 -16.14 -10.85 -2.10
C MET A 27 -16.34 -10.81 -3.62
N VAL A 28 -16.22 -11.92 -4.34
CA VAL A 28 -16.49 -11.98 -5.78
C VAL A 28 -17.95 -11.64 -6.12
N SER A 29 -18.87 -11.95 -5.21
CA SER A 29 -20.31 -11.71 -5.39
C SER A 29 -20.71 -10.26 -5.14
N PHE A 30 -20.02 -9.58 -4.20
CA PHE A 30 -20.42 -8.25 -3.72
C PHE A 30 -19.44 -7.12 -4.07
N LEU A 31 -18.19 -7.42 -4.43
CA LEU A 31 -17.24 -6.40 -4.85
C LEU A 31 -17.62 -5.87 -6.23
N PRO A 32 -17.50 -4.55 -6.46
CA PRO A 32 -17.69 -3.99 -7.79
C PRO A 32 -16.69 -4.63 -8.77
N SER A 33 -17.11 -4.85 -10.01
CA SER A 33 -16.23 -5.34 -11.08
C SER A 33 -15.10 -4.37 -11.41
N PHE A 34 -15.22 -3.11 -11.01
CA PHE A 34 -14.30 -2.04 -11.36
C PHE A 34 -14.01 -1.20 -10.12
N SER A 35 -12.77 -1.20 -9.65
CA SER A 35 -12.30 -0.26 -8.63
C SER A 35 -11.10 0.51 -9.19
N GLY A 36 -11.12 1.84 -9.01
CA GLY A 36 -10.32 2.81 -9.77
C GLY A 36 -8.91 2.35 -10.12
N ASP A 37 -8.02 2.32 -9.14
CA ASP A 37 -6.60 2.02 -9.34
C ASP A 37 -6.33 0.51 -9.55
N PHE A 38 -7.16 -0.38 -8.99
CA PHE A 38 -6.93 -1.82 -9.12
C PHE A 38 -7.00 -2.25 -10.58
N HIS A 39 -8.03 -1.76 -11.30
CA HIS A 39 -8.16 -2.05 -12.72
C HIS A 39 -6.92 -1.57 -13.49
N ASP A 40 -6.41 -0.39 -13.15
CA ASP A 40 -5.21 0.16 -13.80
C ASP A 40 -3.98 -0.73 -13.56
N PHE A 41 -3.81 -1.29 -12.35
CA PHE A 41 -2.74 -2.24 -12.05
C PHE A 41 -2.95 -3.61 -12.70
N TYR A 42 -4.19 -4.11 -12.73
CA TYR A 42 -4.57 -5.37 -13.37
C TYR A 42 -4.27 -5.32 -14.87
N MET A 43 -4.67 -4.26 -15.57
CA MET A 43 -4.42 -4.07 -16.99
C MET A 43 -2.93 -3.92 -17.30
N ALA A 44 -2.18 -3.20 -16.47
CA ALA A 44 -0.72 -3.12 -16.60
C ALA A 44 -0.04 -4.50 -16.44
N GLY A 45 -0.50 -5.31 -15.48
CA GLY A 45 -0.06 -6.71 -15.33
C GLY A 45 -0.40 -7.57 -16.55
N HIS A 46 -1.59 -7.41 -17.11
CA HIS A 46 -2.03 -8.13 -18.31
C HIS A 46 -1.20 -7.78 -19.55
N LEU A 47 -0.93 -6.50 -19.79
CA LEU A 47 -0.06 -6.04 -20.88
C LEU A 47 1.34 -6.66 -20.78
N LEU A 48 1.92 -6.66 -19.58
CA LEU A 48 3.23 -7.26 -19.34
C LEU A 48 3.24 -8.76 -19.68
N MET A 49 2.20 -9.51 -19.32
CA MET A 49 2.11 -10.95 -19.64
C MET A 49 1.94 -11.24 -21.14
N THR A 50 1.38 -10.29 -21.89
CA THR A 50 1.17 -10.42 -23.33
C THR A 50 2.32 -9.84 -24.16
N GLY A 51 3.44 -9.47 -23.51
CA GLY A 51 4.64 -8.96 -24.17
C GLY A 51 4.60 -7.47 -24.52
N HIS A 52 3.61 -6.73 -24.02
CA HIS A 52 3.46 -5.28 -24.21
C HIS A 52 4.06 -4.51 -23.03
N SER A 53 4.34 -3.22 -23.23
CA SER A 53 4.74 -2.37 -22.12
C SER A 53 3.56 -2.14 -21.18
N PRO A 54 3.73 -2.22 -19.84
CA PRO A 54 2.65 -1.90 -18.90
C PRO A 54 2.23 -0.42 -18.98
N TYR A 55 3.08 0.44 -19.55
CA TYR A 55 2.83 1.87 -19.73
C TYR A 55 2.00 2.19 -20.98
N GLU A 56 1.66 1.20 -21.80
CA GLU A 56 0.64 1.36 -22.84
C GLU A 56 -0.76 1.52 -22.23
N TRP A 57 -0.96 1.14 -20.96
CA TRP A 57 -2.18 1.49 -20.21
C TRP A 57 -2.14 2.96 -19.74
N PRO A 58 -3.02 3.85 -20.25
CA PRO A 58 -2.87 5.29 -20.06
C PRO A 58 -2.91 5.78 -18.60
N ARG A 59 -3.47 4.98 -17.69
CA ARG A 59 -3.64 5.33 -16.28
C ARG A 59 -2.64 4.66 -15.35
N TYR A 60 -1.66 3.93 -15.89
CA TYR A 60 -0.64 3.27 -15.09
C TYR A 60 0.58 4.17 -14.84
N TYR A 61 0.68 4.71 -13.64
CA TYR A 61 1.74 5.65 -13.23
C TYR A 61 2.77 5.06 -12.25
N SER A 62 2.69 3.76 -11.96
CA SER A 62 3.57 3.12 -10.98
C SER A 62 4.83 2.53 -11.62
N PRO A 63 5.91 2.30 -10.86
CA PRO A 63 7.09 1.65 -11.41
C PRO A 63 6.84 0.19 -11.80
N VAL A 64 7.60 -0.32 -12.77
CA VAL A 64 7.34 -1.58 -13.50
C VAL A 64 7.14 -2.80 -12.59
N TRP A 65 7.81 -2.85 -11.44
CA TRP A 65 7.68 -3.97 -10.51
C TRP A 65 6.30 -4.07 -9.86
N VAL A 66 5.52 -2.97 -9.85
CA VAL A 66 4.11 -3.02 -9.46
C VAL A 66 3.33 -3.85 -10.49
N ALA A 67 3.50 -3.60 -11.80
CA ALA A 67 2.87 -4.42 -12.83
C ALA A 67 3.33 -5.88 -12.77
N VAL A 68 4.63 -6.13 -12.51
CA VAL A 68 5.15 -7.48 -12.26
C VAL A 68 4.43 -8.16 -11.08
N GLY A 69 4.20 -7.43 -9.99
CA GLY A 69 3.47 -7.94 -8.83
C GLY A 69 2.00 -8.27 -9.12
N PHE A 70 1.38 -7.56 -10.07
CA PHE A 70 0.00 -7.80 -10.50
C PHE A 70 -0.13 -8.80 -11.64
N ALA A 71 0.94 -9.13 -12.38
CA ALA A 71 0.90 -10.10 -13.47
C ALA A 71 0.31 -11.46 -13.04
N PRO A 72 0.66 -12.07 -11.89
CA PRO A 72 0.01 -13.31 -11.45
C PRO A 72 -1.50 -13.18 -11.22
N LEU A 73 -1.98 -11.99 -10.80
CA LEU A 73 -3.41 -11.73 -10.62
C LEU A 73 -4.15 -11.59 -11.96
N ALA A 74 -3.46 -11.10 -13.00
CA ALA A 74 -3.99 -10.95 -14.34
C ALA A 74 -4.26 -12.29 -15.07
N LEU A 75 -3.85 -13.43 -14.48
CA LEU A 75 -4.21 -14.78 -14.94
C LEU A 75 -5.64 -15.17 -14.54
N LEU A 76 -6.23 -14.48 -13.57
CA LEU A 76 -7.59 -14.72 -13.09
C LEU A 76 -8.55 -13.73 -13.76
N PRO A 77 -9.85 -14.04 -13.87
CA PRO A 77 -10.84 -13.03 -14.16
C PRO A 77 -10.77 -11.89 -13.13
N GLU A 78 -11.07 -10.66 -13.56
CA GLU A 78 -10.82 -9.45 -12.77
C GLU A 78 -11.44 -9.46 -11.37
N ARG A 79 -12.68 -9.95 -11.22
CA ARG A 79 -13.36 -10.03 -9.91
C ARG A 79 -12.63 -10.97 -8.92
N PRO A 80 -12.33 -12.25 -9.28
CA PRO A 80 -11.45 -13.09 -8.47
C PRO A 80 -10.09 -12.47 -8.17
N ALA A 81 -9.46 -11.82 -9.16
CA ALA A 81 -8.18 -11.14 -8.98
C ALA A 81 -8.28 -10.02 -7.92
N TYR A 82 -9.36 -9.25 -7.96
CA TYR A 82 -9.63 -8.16 -7.02
C TYR A 82 -9.95 -8.67 -5.61
N ALA A 83 -10.68 -9.78 -5.48
CA ALA A 83 -10.88 -10.44 -4.19
C ALA A 83 -9.56 -10.92 -3.60
N ALA A 84 -8.70 -11.55 -4.40
CA ALA A 84 -7.36 -11.98 -3.98
C ALA A 84 -6.48 -10.80 -3.55
N TYR A 85 -6.44 -9.74 -4.35
CA TYR A 85 -5.77 -8.48 -4.01
C TYR A 85 -6.24 -7.91 -2.67
N THR A 86 -7.54 -7.93 -2.44
CA THR A 86 -8.13 -7.41 -1.21
C THR A 86 -7.70 -8.22 0.03
N LEU A 87 -7.63 -9.55 -0.08
CA LEU A 87 -7.12 -10.40 1.00
C LEU A 87 -5.63 -10.17 1.25
N ILE A 88 -4.84 -9.99 0.19
CA ILE A 88 -3.41 -9.68 0.28
C ILE A 88 -3.20 -8.34 1.01
N SER A 89 -3.97 -7.30 0.65
CA SER A 89 -3.88 -5.99 1.30
C SER A 89 -4.26 -6.05 2.78
N LEU A 90 -5.33 -6.77 3.13
CA LEU A 90 -5.75 -7.00 4.51
C LEU A 90 -4.67 -7.74 5.32
N GLY A 91 -4.06 -8.76 4.72
CA GLY A 91 -2.95 -9.51 5.32
C GLY A 91 -1.75 -8.60 5.58
N GLY A 92 -1.35 -7.79 4.59
CA GLY A 92 -0.28 -6.79 4.71
C GLY A 92 -0.53 -5.81 5.85
N LEU A 93 -1.74 -5.27 5.97
CA LEU A 93 -2.10 -4.37 7.07
C LEU A 93 -2.14 -5.07 8.42
N THR A 94 -2.72 -6.27 8.50
CA THR A 94 -2.79 -7.03 9.75
C THR A 94 -1.40 -7.36 10.28
N VAL A 95 -0.48 -7.77 9.40
CA VAL A 95 0.93 -8.00 9.75
C VAL A 95 1.58 -6.69 10.23
N SER A 96 1.29 -5.57 9.57
CA SER A 96 1.82 -4.25 9.94
C SER A 96 1.35 -3.84 11.34
N VAL A 97 0.05 -3.97 11.62
CA VAL A 97 -0.53 -3.72 12.94
C VAL A 97 0.10 -4.60 13.98
N TRP A 98 0.16 -5.90 13.73
CA TRP A 98 0.69 -6.87 14.70
C TRP A 98 2.14 -6.58 15.09
N ARG A 99 2.95 -6.16 14.11
CA ARG A 99 4.38 -5.87 14.30
C ARG A 99 4.66 -4.49 14.88
N LEU A 100 3.86 -3.48 14.55
CA LEU A 100 4.06 -2.09 14.99
C LEU A 100 3.34 -1.73 16.29
N THR A 101 2.40 -2.56 16.76
CA THR A 101 1.59 -2.27 17.95
C THR A 101 1.61 -3.39 18.98
N ARG A 102 1.37 -3.03 20.25
CA ARG A 102 1.34 -3.96 21.39
C ARG A 102 0.13 -3.69 22.28
N GLY A 103 -0.40 -4.76 22.88
CA GLY A 103 -1.49 -4.69 23.86
C GLY A 103 -2.81 -4.16 23.31
N GLN A 104 -3.56 -3.45 24.15
CA GLN A 104 -4.93 -2.96 23.87
C GLN A 104 -5.01 -1.96 22.70
N SER A 105 -3.89 -1.31 22.35
CA SER A 105 -3.83 -0.43 21.17
C SER A 105 -4.14 -1.14 19.85
N ARG A 106 -3.90 -2.46 19.77
CA ARG A 106 -4.14 -3.28 18.57
C ARG A 106 -5.58 -3.23 18.08
N ALA A 107 -6.55 -3.39 18.98
CA ALA A 107 -7.95 -3.44 18.60
C ALA A 107 -8.42 -2.09 18.03
N LEU A 108 -8.06 -0.99 18.70
CA LEU A 108 -8.39 0.37 18.27
C LEU A 108 -7.72 0.73 16.94
N VAL A 109 -6.48 0.27 16.76
CA VAL A 109 -5.74 0.42 15.50
C VAL A 109 -6.42 -0.37 14.38
N LEU A 110 -6.76 -1.64 14.61
CA LEU A 110 -7.46 -2.46 13.62
C LEU A 110 -8.80 -1.84 13.23
N LEU A 111 -9.52 -1.26 14.19
CA LEU A 111 -10.77 -0.56 13.92
C LEU A 111 -10.54 0.66 13.01
N THR A 112 -9.63 1.56 13.39
CA THR A 112 -9.37 2.79 12.61
C THR A 112 -8.77 2.51 11.23
N LEU A 113 -7.85 1.55 11.13
CA LEU A 113 -7.27 1.13 9.87
C LEU A 113 -8.22 0.31 9.01
N GLY A 114 -9.11 -0.48 9.62
CA GLY A 114 -10.13 -1.22 8.90
C GLY A 114 -11.03 -0.29 8.09
N LEU A 115 -11.39 0.86 8.65
CA LEU A 115 -12.17 1.88 7.94
C LEU A 115 -11.40 2.50 6.76
N LEU A 116 -10.13 2.87 6.95
CA LEU A 116 -9.30 3.34 5.82
C LEU A 116 -9.08 2.26 4.77
N TRP A 117 -8.92 1.01 5.20
CA TRP A 117 -8.76 -0.13 4.31
C TRP A 117 -10.00 -0.32 3.44
N LEU A 118 -11.21 -0.14 3.97
CA LEU A 118 -12.42 -0.13 3.13
C LEU A 118 -12.37 0.95 2.05
N VAL A 119 -11.96 2.18 2.40
CA VAL A 119 -11.77 3.27 1.42
C VAL A 119 -10.68 2.91 0.40
N GLN A 120 -9.59 2.27 0.84
CA GLN A 120 -8.53 1.80 -0.06
C GLN A 120 -9.02 0.75 -1.05
N ILE A 121 -9.80 -0.23 -0.58
CA ILE A 121 -10.36 -1.27 -1.43
C ILE A 121 -11.24 -0.63 -2.48
N LEU A 122 -12.20 0.21 -2.08
CA LEU A 122 -13.11 0.88 -3.01
C LEU A 122 -12.36 1.71 -4.07
N ALA A 123 -11.22 2.30 -3.70
CA ALA A 123 -10.34 3.00 -4.64
C ALA A 123 -9.42 2.07 -5.45
N GLY A 124 -9.26 0.81 -5.07
CA GLY A 124 -8.30 -0.13 -5.63
C GLY A 124 -6.84 0.20 -5.32
N ASN A 125 -6.60 1.05 -4.31
CA ASN A 125 -5.31 1.69 -4.08
C ASN A 125 -4.32 0.79 -3.31
N ILE A 126 -3.02 0.91 -3.62
CA ILE A 126 -1.90 0.13 -3.05
C ILE A 126 -1.19 0.80 -1.85
N ASP A 127 -1.78 1.83 -1.22
CA ASP A 127 -1.14 2.52 -0.09
C ASP A 127 -0.88 1.62 1.12
N TRP A 128 -1.57 0.49 1.23
CA TRP A 128 -1.29 -0.54 2.24
C TRP A 128 0.15 -1.09 2.19
N LEU A 129 0.83 -0.99 1.04
CA LEU A 129 2.24 -1.40 0.89
C LEU A 129 3.17 -0.56 1.77
N LEU A 130 2.82 0.70 2.06
CA LEU A 130 3.65 1.63 2.82
C LEU A 130 3.84 1.22 4.29
N PRO A 131 2.79 0.96 5.10
CA PRO A 131 2.98 0.41 6.44
C PRO A 131 3.58 -1.01 6.40
N THR A 132 3.28 -1.82 5.38
CA THR A 132 3.93 -3.13 5.21
C THR A 132 5.44 -3.00 4.99
N ALA A 133 5.89 -1.98 4.26
CA ALA A 133 7.31 -1.70 4.04
C ALA A 133 8.10 -1.48 5.34
N LEU A 134 7.46 -1.03 6.42
CA LEU A 134 8.10 -0.82 7.73
C LEU A 134 8.48 -2.12 8.44
N VAL A 135 7.77 -3.21 8.16
CA VAL A 135 7.80 -4.45 8.95
C VAL A 135 8.46 -5.63 8.23
N VAL A 136 8.63 -5.53 6.92
CA VAL A 136 9.35 -6.54 6.11
C VAL A 136 10.87 -6.30 6.11
N PRO A 137 11.68 -7.26 5.66
CA PRO A 137 13.12 -7.06 5.52
C PRO A 137 13.45 -5.85 4.63
N SER A 138 14.53 -5.15 4.99
CA SER A 138 14.94 -3.87 4.42
C SER A 138 14.91 -3.78 2.88
N LEU A 139 15.38 -4.80 2.15
CA LEU A 139 15.36 -4.78 0.68
C LEU A 139 13.93 -4.85 0.14
N ALA A 140 13.10 -5.77 0.66
CA ALA A 140 11.68 -5.85 0.30
C ALA A 140 10.95 -4.55 0.67
N GLY A 141 11.25 -4.00 1.85
CA GLY A 141 10.67 -2.73 2.30
C GLY A 141 10.97 -1.56 1.36
N ILE A 142 12.17 -1.51 0.78
CA ILE A 142 12.50 -0.49 -0.24
C ILE A 142 11.59 -0.62 -1.47
N TRP A 143 11.44 -1.83 -2.02
CA TRP A 143 10.58 -2.05 -3.20
C TRP A 143 9.11 -1.75 -2.92
N LEU A 144 8.59 -2.17 -1.77
CA LEU A 144 7.20 -1.89 -1.37
C LEU A 144 6.98 -0.39 -1.14
N ALA A 145 7.94 0.31 -0.51
CA ALA A 145 7.84 1.76 -0.32
C ALA A 145 7.87 2.50 -1.67
N LEU A 146 8.78 2.12 -2.57
CA LEU A 146 8.89 2.73 -3.89
C LEU A 146 7.79 2.30 -4.86
N ALA A 147 6.89 1.38 -4.50
CA ALA A 147 5.67 1.17 -5.28
C ALA A 147 4.85 2.48 -5.42
N LYS A 148 5.03 3.42 -4.48
CA LYS A 148 4.63 4.82 -4.60
C LYS A 148 5.81 5.75 -4.31
N PRO A 149 6.66 6.05 -5.31
CA PRO A 149 7.89 6.82 -5.10
C PRO A 149 7.65 8.13 -4.34
N GLN A 150 6.60 8.86 -4.67
CA GLN A 150 6.25 10.16 -4.08
C GLN A 150 5.95 10.09 -2.56
N LEU A 151 5.45 8.97 -2.05
CA LEU A 151 5.19 8.76 -0.62
C LEU A 151 6.28 7.91 0.08
N GLY A 152 6.96 7.04 -0.65
CA GLY A 152 7.90 6.07 -0.06
C GLY A 152 9.35 6.52 0.00
N TRP A 153 9.76 7.53 -0.78
CA TRP A 153 11.18 7.89 -0.92
C TRP A 153 11.86 8.26 0.41
N LEU A 154 11.16 8.97 1.31
CA LEU A 154 11.72 9.38 2.59
C LEU A 154 11.94 8.18 3.51
N LEU A 155 11.02 7.22 3.52
CA LEU A 155 11.18 5.94 4.22
C LEU A 155 12.38 5.17 3.64
N VAL A 156 12.52 5.11 2.32
CA VAL A 156 13.63 4.43 1.63
C VAL A 156 14.97 5.04 2.05
N ALA A 157 15.07 6.36 2.10
CA ALA A 157 16.27 7.05 2.57
C ALA A 157 16.64 6.63 4.01
N VAL A 158 15.67 6.59 4.93
CA VAL A 158 15.90 6.11 6.30
C VAL A 158 16.33 4.64 6.31
N LEU A 159 15.69 3.77 5.52
CA LEU A 159 16.05 2.35 5.43
C LEU A 159 17.49 2.18 4.95
N LEU A 160 17.91 2.90 3.90
CA LEU A 160 19.27 2.88 3.37
C LEU A 160 20.29 3.37 4.40
N LEU A 161 20.00 4.44 5.14
CA LEU A 161 20.88 4.98 6.19
C LEU A 161 21.09 4.01 7.36
N ARG A 162 20.19 3.05 7.57
CA ARG A 162 20.30 2.01 8.61
C ARG A 162 21.02 0.75 8.12
N MET A 163 21.24 0.60 6.82
CA MET A 163 21.91 -0.57 6.27
C MET A 163 23.43 -0.45 6.30
N PRO A 164 24.17 -1.56 6.39
CA PRO A 164 25.60 -1.57 6.10
C PRO A 164 25.88 -1.02 4.70
N ARG A 165 26.93 -0.21 4.53
CA ARG A 165 27.26 0.49 3.27
C ARG A 165 27.18 -0.40 2.03
N ARG A 166 27.74 -1.62 2.10
CA ARG A 166 27.70 -2.59 0.99
C ARG A 166 26.27 -2.98 0.60
N LYS A 167 25.41 -3.28 1.59
CA LYS A 167 24.00 -3.63 1.34
C LYS A 167 23.23 -2.43 0.80
N ALA A 168 23.48 -1.23 1.34
CA ALA A 168 22.87 0.01 0.86
C ALA A 168 23.23 0.27 -0.62
N ALA A 169 24.50 0.14 -1.00
CA ALA A 169 24.96 0.33 -2.38
C ALA A 169 24.29 -0.67 -3.34
N VAL A 170 24.18 -1.95 -2.96
CA VAL A 170 23.47 -2.96 -3.75
C VAL A 170 21.99 -2.60 -3.90
N SER A 171 21.32 -2.19 -2.82
CA SER A 171 19.92 -1.77 -2.86
C SER A 171 19.71 -0.56 -3.76
N VAL A 172 20.60 0.45 -3.69
CA VAL A 172 20.54 1.64 -4.56
C VAL A 172 20.71 1.24 -6.02
N GLY A 173 21.70 0.39 -6.34
CA GLY A 173 21.89 -0.12 -7.70
C GLY A 173 20.67 -0.86 -8.22
N ALA A 174 20.08 -1.76 -7.42
CA ALA A 174 18.88 -2.50 -7.79
C ALA A 174 17.67 -1.59 -8.05
N VAL A 175 17.45 -0.60 -7.19
CA VAL A 175 16.40 0.42 -7.38
C VAL A 175 16.66 1.25 -8.63
N ALA A 176 17.89 1.71 -8.84
CA ALA A 176 18.25 2.50 -10.02
C ALA A 176 18.00 1.71 -11.31
N VAL A 177 18.33 0.41 -11.33
CA VAL A 177 18.02 -0.48 -12.45
C VAL A 177 16.51 -0.62 -12.65
N GLY A 178 15.74 -0.83 -11.57
CA GLY A 178 14.28 -0.95 -11.67
C GLY A 178 13.60 0.33 -12.17
N LEU A 179 14.04 1.50 -11.69
CA LEU A 179 13.55 2.79 -12.15
C LEU A 179 14.00 3.06 -13.60
N GLY A 180 15.25 2.77 -13.94
CA GLY A 180 15.77 2.87 -15.29
C GLY A 180 14.98 2.01 -16.28
N LEU A 181 14.67 0.77 -15.90
CA LEU A 181 13.81 -0.12 -16.69
C LEU A 181 12.39 0.45 -16.82
N SER A 182 11.83 1.02 -15.76
CA SER A 182 10.52 1.69 -15.81
C SER A 182 10.53 2.80 -16.87
N TYR A 183 11.53 3.70 -16.84
CA TYR A 183 11.67 4.77 -17.83
C TYR A 183 11.86 4.24 -19.26
N LEU A 184 12.70 3.21 -19.45
CA LEU A 184 12.93 2.61 -20.77
C LEU A 184 11.66 1.99 -21.36
N LEU A 185 10.75 1.49 -20.51
CA LEU A 185 9.47 0.95 -20.93
C LEU A 185 8.40 2.04 -21.14
N GLY A 186 8.70 3.31 -20.87
CA GLY A 186 7.77 4.43 -21.08
C GLY A 186 7.11 4.97 -19.81
N TRP A 187 7.67 4.70 -18.63
CA TRP A 187 7.18 5.31 -17.39
C TRP A 187 7.29 6.83 -17.46
N ASN A 188 6.16 7.50 -17.25
CA ASN A 188 6.07 8.94 -17.14
C ASN A 188 5.51 9.33 -15.78
N VAL A 189 6.10 10.39 -15.20
CA VAL A 189 5.56 11.00 -13.99
C VAL A 189 4.29 11.76 -14.37
N PRO A 190 3.15 11.56 -13.69
CA PRO A 190 1.93 12.26 -14.02
C PRO A 190 2.10 13.78 -13.82
N ASP A 191 1.54 14.56 -14.74
CA ASP A 191 1.49 16.01 -14.59
C ASP A 191 0.58 16.39 -13.41
N LEU A 192 0.94 17.44 -12.66
CA LEU A 192 0.18 17.87 -11.48
C LEU A 192 -1.24 18.31 -11.83
N GLU A 193 -1.47 18.84 -13.04
CA GLU A 193 -2.82 19.21 -13.47
C GLU A 193 -3.69 17.97 -13.68
N SER A 194 -3.11 16.88 -14.19
CA SER A 194 -3.84 15.61 -14.41
C SER A 194 -4.33 14.97 -13.12
N VAL A 195 -3.68 15.27 -11.99
CA VAL A 195 -4.00 14.71 -10.68
C VAL A 195 -4.81 15.67 -9.79
N ARG A 196 -5.03 16.90 -10.24
CA ARG A 196 -5.59 18.00 -9.44
C ARG A 196 -6.94 17.68 -8.80
N LEU A 197 -7.82 16.96 -9.51
CA LEU A 197 -9.18 16.68 -9.03
C LEU A 197 -9.24 15.77 -7.80
N TRP A 198 -8.23 14.93 -7.60
CA TRP A 198 -8.18 13.96 -6.50
C TRP A 198 -6.99 14.18 -5.57
N ASN A 199 -6.09 15.09 -5.92
CA ASN A 199 -4.93 15.44 -5.12
C ASN A 199 -5.34 16.29 -3.91
N ILE A 200 -5.11 15.77 -2.71
CA ILE A 200 -5.36 16.48 -1.45
C ILE A 200 -4.08 16.82 -0.69
N ALA A 201 -2.92 16.72 -1.36
CA ALA A 201 -1.65 17.06 -0.76
C ALA A 201 -1.58 18.54 -0.38
N PRO A 202 -1.01 18.89 0.80
CA PRO A 202 -0.82 20.28 1.21
C PRO A 202 0.32 20.98 0.45
N TRP A 203 0.73 20.47 -0.71
CA TRP A 203 1.87 21.00 -1.47
C TRP A 203 1.59 22.39 -2.06
N PRO A 204 2.56 23.32 -2.07
CA PRO A 204 3.90 23.24 -1.47
C PRO A 204 3.93 23.66 0.01
N TRP A 205 2.82 24.14 0.58
CA TRP A 205 2.75 24.68 1.95
C TRP A 205 3.15 23.68 3.03
N GLY A 206 2.88 22.39 2.80
CA GLY A 206 3.31 21.30 3.66
C GLY A 206 4.82 21.22 3.86
N LEU A 207 5.64 21.79 2.96
CA LEU A 207 7.10 21.85 3.12
C LEU A 207 7.55 22.69 4.32
N LEU A 208 6.76 23.69 4.75
CA LEU A 208 7.12 24.57 5.87
C LEU A 208 7.27 23.78 7.17
N VAL A 209 6.41 22.77 7.38
CA VAL A 209 6.45 21.88 8.56
C VAL A 209 7.11 20.56 8.20
N GLY A 210 6.79 20.00 7.03
CA GLY A 210 7.27 18.71 6.55
C GLY A 210 8.76 18.69 6.26
N GLY A 211 9.36 19.77 5.73
CA GLY A 211 10.79 19.85 5.46
C GLY A 211 11.66 19.67 6.70
N PRO A 212 11.47 20.49 7.76
CA PRO A 212 12.16 20.31 9.03
C PRO A 212 11.95 18.91 9.65
N LEU A 213 10.71 18.40 9.63
CA LEU A 213 10.42 17.05 10.14
C LEU A 213 11.04 15.94 9.29
N ALA A 214 11.20 16.13 7.98
CA ALA A 214 11.84 15.18 7.09
C ALA A 214 13.34 15.09 7.42
N ILE A 215 14.00 16.25 7.56
CA ILE A 215 15.40 16.32 8.02
C ILE A 215 15.54 15.64 9.39
N TRP A 216 14.64 15.96 10.33
CA TRP A 216 14.63 15.33 11.65
C TRP A 216 14.51 13.81 11.56
N SER A 217 13.60 13.30 10.72
CA SER A 217 13.40 11.86 10.53
C SER A 217 14.65 11.16 9.97
N LEU A 218 15.38 11.82 9.06
CA LEU A 218 16.63 11.31 8.48
C LEU A 218 17.75 11.27 9.53
N VAL A 219 17.92 12.37 10.27
CA VAL A 219 18.93 12.47 11.33
C VAL A 219 18.69 11.43 12.42
N ARG A 220 17.43 11.24 12.84
CA ARG A 220 17.04 10.25 13.85
C ARG A 220 16.88 8.83 13.32
N ARG A 221 16.94 8.65 11.99
CA ARG A 221 16.65 7.39 11.29
C ARG A 221 15.31 6.77 11.72
N ASP A 222 14.32 7.65 11.85
CA ASP A 222 12.99 7.38 12.37
C ASP A 222 12.05 7.04 11.22
N ARG A 223 11.75 5.73 11.06
CA ARG A 223 11.06 5.20 9.87
C ARG A 223 9.58 5.55 9.91
N GLU A 224 8.99 5.50 11.09
CA GLU A 224 7.60 5.80 11.36
C GLU A 224 7.33 7.28 11.10
N LEU A 225 8.21 8.18 11.58
CA LEU A 225 8.12 9.60 11.25
C LEU A 225 8.34 9.87 9.77
N ALA A 226 9.36 9.25 9.16
CA ALA A 226 9.66 9.41 7.74
C ALA A 226 8.44 9.07 6.87
N LEU A 227 7.71 8.01 7.20
CA LEU A 227 6.50 7.66 6.48
C LEU A 227 5.35 8.65 6.71
N GLY A 228 5.13 9.11 7.95
CA GLY A 228 4.07 10.11 8.21
C GLY A 228 4.35 11.47 7.59
N VAL A 229 5.61 11.91 7.60
CA VAL A 229 6.04 13.20 7.03
C VAL A 229 5.99 13.20 5.50
N SER A 230 6.05 12.04 4.85
CA SER A 230 5.97 11.97 3.39
C SER A 230 4.66 12.54 2.84
N LEU A 231 3.57 12.48 3.61
CA LEU A 231 2.29 13.12 3.26
C LEU A 231 2.37 14.66 3.23
N LEU A 232 3.27 15.27 4.00
CA LEU A 232 3.42 16.74 4.02
C LEU A 232 4.31 17.26 2.89
N ILE A 233 5.25 16.43 2.42
CA ILE A 233 6.26 16.83 1.42
C ILE A 233 6.01 16.20 0.04
N SER A 234 5.05 15.28 -0.09
CA SER A 234 4.69 14.73 -1.39
C SER A 234 3.87 15.75 -2.17
N PRO A 235 4.17 15.97 -3.47
CA PRO A 235 3.43 16.92 -4.31
C PRO A 235 2.00 16.45 -4.62
N TYR A 236 1.74 15.15 -4.54
CA TYR A 236 0.40 14.60 -4.71
C TYR A 236 0.16 13.33 -3.91
N TRP A 237 -1.08 13.14 -3.45
CA TRP A 237 -1.62 11.90 -2.89
C TRP A 237 -3.14 12.01 -2.68
N GLN A 238 -3.80 10.88 -2.42
CA GLN A 238 -5.26 10.78 -2.25
C GLN A 238 -5.64 10.32 -0.84
N ARG A 239 -6.91 10.45 -0.45
CA ARG A 239 -7.40 10.03 0.88
C ARG A 239 -6.93 8.65 1.37
N PRO A 240 -6.90 7.57 0.55
CA PRO A 240 -6.31 6.27 0.93
C PRO A 240 -4.90 6.36 1.53
N SER A 241 -4.10 7.33 1.10
CA SER A 241 -2.71 7.52 1.50
C SER A 241 -2.54 7.98 2.94
N LEU A 242 -3.61 8.46 3.59
CA LEU A 242 -3.59 8.79 5.02
C LEU A 242 -3.12 7.61 5.88
N ILE A 243 -3.25 6.37 5.41
CA ILE A 243 -2.72 5.19 6.09
C ILE A 243 -1.22 5.28 6.41
N ALA A 244 -0.45 6.05 5.63
CA ALA A 244 0.97 6.29 5.84
C ALA A 244 1.25 7.09 7.13
N ALA A 245 0.31 7.92 7.58
CA ALA A 245 0.45 8.72 8.81
C ALA A 245 0.25 7.90 10.09
N TRP A 246 -0.42 6.75 10.00
CA TRP A 246 -0.82 5.96 11.15
C TRP A 246 0.35 5.54 12.07
N PRO A 247 1.50 5.04 11.57
CA PRO A 247 2.62 4.69 12.44
C PRO A 247 3.17 5.87 13.26
N ALA A 248 3.18 7.07 12.68
CA ALA A 248 3.64 8.28 13.36
C ALA A 248 2.62 8.79 14.40
N SER A 249 1.32 8.64 14.14
CA SER A 249 0.28 9.17 15.02
C SER A 249 0.22 8.47 16.39
N MET A 250 0.65 7.22 16.47
CA MET A 250 0.68 6.45 17.72
C MET A 250 1.76 6.91 18.72
N ARG A 251 2.63 7.84 18.34
CA ARG A 251 3.79 8.25 19.16
C ARG A 251 3.43 9.15 20.33
N ALA A 252 2.31 9.86 20.25
CA ALA A 252 1.82 10.74 21.31
C ALA A 252 0.30 10.64 21.42
N ARG A 253 -0.24 10.74 22.64
CA ARG A 253 -1.68 10.64 22.88
C ARG A 253 -2.48 11.66 22.06
N TRP A 254 -2.01 12.90 21.98
CA TRP A 254 -2.69 13.95 21.23
C TRP A 254 -2.66 13.71 19.72
N LEU A 255 -1.56 13.16 19.17
CA LEU A 255 -1.47 12.75 17.77
C LEU A 255 -2.44 11.59 17.47
N TRP A 256 -2.57 10.66 18.43
CA TRP A 256 -3.49 9.55 18.31
C TRP A 256 -4.96 10.01 18.34
N LEU A 257 -5.30 10.96 19.21
CA LEU A 257 -6.62 11.58 19.23
C LEU A 257 -6.91 12.34 17.94
N ALA A 258 -5.94 13.11 17.43
CA ALA A 258 -6.05 13.80 16.14
C ALA A 258 -6.26 12.81 15.00
N TRP A 259 -5.57 11.67 15.02
CA TRP A 259 -5.77 10.58 14.07
C TRP A 259 -7.19 10.02 14.14
N ILE A 260 -7.70 9.67 15.32
CA ILE A 260 -9.06 9.16 15.49
C ILE A 260 -10.10 10.18 14.97
N ALA A 261 -9.93 11.47 15.32
CA ALA A 261 -10.81 12.53 14.84
C ALA A 261 -10.79 12.64 13.31
N LEU A 262 -9.60 12.62 12.70
CA LEU A 262 -9.45 12.60 11.25
C LEU A 262 -10.12 11.37 10.62
N MET A 263 -9.96 10.19 11.21
CA MET A 263 -10.59 8.96 10.70
C MET A 263 -12.11 9.01 10.79
N ALA A 264 -12.66 9.61 11.86
CA ALA A 264 -14.09 9.83 11.98
C ALA A 264 -14.61 10.77 10.89
N LEU A 265 -13.89 11.87 10.61
CA LEU A 265 -14.23 12.79 9.52
C LEU A 265 -14.19 12.11 8.15
N VAL A 266 -13.12 11.37 7.86
CA VAL A 266 -12.99 10.59 6.62
C VAL A 266 -14.15 9.60 6.50
N LEU A 267 -14.53 8.91 7.58
CA LEU A 267 -15.67 8.00 7.55
C LEU A 267 -16.98 8.73 7.24
N ILE A 268 -17.26 9.86 7.89
CA ILE A 268 -18.47 10.65 7.67
C ILE A 268 -18.57 11.11 6.21
N GLU A 269 -17.47 11.63 5.66
CA GLU A 269 -17.43 12.08 4.26
C GLU A 269 -17.63 10.95 3.25
N ASN A 270 -17.19 9.73 3.56
CA ASN A 270 -17.29 8.58 2.67
C ASN A 270 -18.52 7.71 2.95
N LEU A 271 -19.32 8.02 3.97
CA LEU A 271 -20.46 7.19 4.36
C LEU A 271 -21.50 7.12 3.23
N SER A 272 -21.76 8.23 2.56
CA SER A 272 -22.67 8.29 1.40
C SER A 272 -22.16 7.45 0.22
N LEU A 273 -20.85 7.48 -0.04
CA LEU A 273 -20.22 6.65 -1.06
C LEU A 273 -20.34 5.17 -0.71
N ILE A 274 -19.98 4.79 0.52
CA ILE A 274 -20.06 3.41 1.00
C ILE A 274 -21.48 2.88 0.90
N VAL A 275 -22.48 3.65 1.34
CA VAL A 275 -23.90 3.25 1.25
C VAL A 275 -24.36 3.15 -0.20
N GLY A 276 -23.86 4.03 -1.08
CA GLY A 276 -24.20 4.01 -2.51
C GLY A 276 -23.64 2.82 -3.30
N TYR A 277 -22.60 2.14 -2.80
CA TYR A 277 -22.01 0.98 -3.47
C TYR A 277 -22.79 -0.33 -3.28
N PHE A 278 -23.68 -0.41 -2.29
CA PHE A 278 -24.50 -1.59 -2.09
C PHE A 278 -25.74 -1.52 -2.98
N PRO A 279 -25.97 -2.51 -3.87
CA PRO A 279 -27.21 -2.56 -4.65
C PRO A 279 -28.40 -2.58 -3.69
N ARG A 280 -29.39 -1.71 -3.95
CA ARG A 280 -30.66 -1.69 -3.24
C ARG A 280 -31.50 -2.92 -3.55
#